data_AF-K6YCM8-F1
#
_entry.id   AF-K6YCM8-F1
#
_cell.length_a   1.000
_cell.length_b   1.000
_cell.length_c   1.000
_cell.angle_alpha   90.00
_cell.angle_beta   90.00
_cell.angle_gamma   90.00
#
_symmetry.space_group_name_H-M   'P 1'
#
loop_
_entity.id
_entity.type
_entity.pdbx_description
1 polymer ?
#
loop_
_entity_poly.entity_id
_entity_poly.type
_entity_poly.pdbx_seq_one_letter_code
_entity_poly.pdbx_strand_id
1 'polypeptide(L)'
;MSARLDFEYGFSSNNAQPIEPENPMRVYFLGGFSGAHGAIENNSVNKIVKIDIDNFDDVMTKLCPFVYLPSGQLLTFNELEDFHPDSLFDDRIFKNLRRLKKELGNSATAEKAAQEIITSFQIGGELESQPQTSDAQSSAKTADSENSDDMFERLLGQKQSSPIPTTTTQTKGNIDNFLANILSPHIIKDTKPEHQSLMVFIDSALEELMNSIIHAKEFQALESAWRSVRDVIFNEEYDDENQLFYIINTDSEALKNAVAGDPTLVTKLGQHIKDSDLETYDVIIGNYQFSADNEDITGLNYLASVAESLKCQFVSAAGDGLINAAEGSLWQQFRQTPQANHVALTYPRILLRIPYGEKHEEVDAFAFEEFRHEHQHHQLLWGNSAFACARLLIRKYHGKVSFDAHITELPAFVYTEGDEQKLHACGEYLLSEQQLIDIRKQGISPFASFRNKNSIRLFGDEIKAVNA
;
A
#
# COMPACT_ATOMS: atom_id res chain seq x y z
N MET A 1 2.27 -56.92 11.32
CA MET A 1 2.86 -56.04 10.28
C MET A 1 1.70 -55.55 9.42
N SER A 2 1.17 -54.37 9.72
CA SER A 2 0.21 -53.68 8.85
C SER A 2 0.90 -52.42 8.37
N ALA A 3 0.92 -52.25 7.05
CA ALA A 3 1.72 -51.28 6.33
C ALA A 3 1.43 -49.84 6.78
N ARG A 4 2.47 -49.12 7.19
CA ARG A 4 2.48 -47.66 7.22
C ARG A 4 2.46 -47.21 5.76
N LEU A 5 1.35 -46.62 5.33
CA LEU A 5 1.33 -45.79 4.12
C LEU A 5 2.07 -44.50 4.49
N ASP A 6 3.35 -44.43 4.16
CA ASP A 6 4.09 -43.17 4.20
C ASP A 6 3.63 -42.34 2.99
N PHE A 7 2.64 -41.47 3.20
CA PHE A 7 2.32 -40.43 2.23
C PHE A 7 3.41 -39.34 2.33
N GLU A 8 4.17 -39.16 1.26
CA GLU A 8 5.12 -38.04 1.12
C GLU A 8 4.30 -36.73 1.05
N TYR A 9 4.39 -35.91 2.09
CA TYR A 9 3.81 -34.56 2.10
C TYR A 9 4.79 -33.60 1.42
N GLY A 10 4.35 -32.87 0.39
CA GLY A 10 5.15 -31.88 -0.34
C GLY A 10 4.48 -31.52 -1.67
N PHE A 11 4.81 -30.39 -2.29
CA PHE A 11 4.20 -30.03 -3.59
C PHE A 11 4.56 -31.02 -4.71
N SER A 12 5.63 -31.79 -4.53
CA SER A 12 6.11 -32.82 -5.45
C SER A 12 5.36 -34.16 -5.34
N SER A 13 4.40 -34.30 -4.42
CA SER A 13 3.58 -35.51 -4.31
C SER A 13 2.69 -35.62 -5.56
N ASN A 14 3.07 -36.50 -6.48
CA ASN A 14 2.41 -36.72 -7.76
C ASN A 14 1.11 -37.53 -7.57
N ASN A 15 0.17 -37.02 -6.76
CA ASN A 15 -1.17 -37.57 -6.63
C ASN A 15 -2.04 -36.98 -7.75
N ALA A 16 -2.05 -37.65 -8.89
CA ALA A 16 -3.00 -37.41 -9.99
C ALA A 16 -4.45 -37.85 -9.64
N GLN A 17 -4.71 -38.20 -8.38
CA GLN A 17 -6.04 -38.50 -7.87
C GLN A 17 -6.66 -37.19 -7.35
N PRO A 18 -7.94 -36.89 -7.65
CA PRO A 18 -8.68 -35.85 -6.94
C PRO A 18 -8.49 -36.05 -5.44
N ILE A 19 -8.11 -35.00 -4.71
CA ILE A 19 -8.21 -35.03 -3.25
C ILE A 19 -9.71 -35.14 -2.98
N GLU A 20 -10.20 -36.35 -2.67
CA GLU A 20 -11.52 -36.45 -2.05
C GLU A 20 -11.38 -35.74 -0.70
N PRO A 21 -12.14 -34.66 -0.44
CA PRO A 21 -12.02 -33.91 0.81
C PRO A 21 -12.67 -34.74 1.94
N GLU A 22 -12.03 -35.85 2.30
CA GLU A 22 -12.36 -36.59 3.53
C GLU A 22 -11.86 -35.83 4.77
N ASN A 23 -10.87 -34.95 4.58
CA ASN A 23 -10.22 -34.17 5.62
C ASN A 23 -10.53 -32.67 5.43
N PRO A 24 -10.66 -31.87 6.50
CA PRO A 24 -10.80 -30.42 6.37
C PRO A 24 -9.47 -29.75 5.97
N MET A 25 -9.56 -28.71 5.15
CA MET A 25 -8.44 -27.82 4.83
C MET A 25 -8.32 -26.72 5.90
N ARG A 26 -7.10 -26.48 6.40
CA ARG A 26 -6.81 -25.32 7.26
C ARG A 26 -5.80 -24.41 6.58
N VAL A 27 -6.15 -23.14 6.45
CA VAL A 27 -5.30 -22.11 5.86
C VAL A 27 -4.84 -21.15 6.93
N TYR A 28 -3.53 -21.05 7.12
CA TYR A 28 -2.91 -20.16 8.10
C TYR A 28 -2.27 -18.97 7.40
N PHE A 29 -2.77 -17.76 7.64
CA PHE A 29 -2.14 -16.53 7.21
C PHE A 29 -1.08 -16.12 8.24
N LEU A 30 0.19 -16.25 7.88
CA LEU A 30 1.34 -15.96 8.75
C LEU A 30 1.98 -14.63 8.34
N GLY A 31 2.01 -13.66 9.24
CA GLY A 31 2.60 -12.34 8.94
C GLY A 31 2.32 -11.30 10.01
N GLY A 32 2.77 -10.06 9.76
CA GLY A 32 2.49 -8.92 10.65
C GLY A 32 1.11 -8.32 10.36
N PHE A 33 0.14 -8.58 11.23
CA PHE A 33 -1.24 -8.08 11.10
C PHE A 33 -1.59 -6.99 12.12
N SER A 34 -0.72 -6.72 13.09
CA SER A 34 -0.88 -5.60 14.05
C SER A 34 -0.07 -4.36 13.70
N GLY A 35 0.66 -4.35 12.59
CA GLY A 35 1.63 -3.31 12.25
C GLY A 35 3.05 -3.62 12.74
N ALA A 36 4.00 -2.75 12.42
CA ALA A 36 5.41 -2.94 12.79
C ALA A 36 5.57 -2.91 14.32
N HIS A 37 6.08 -4.00 14.91
CA HIS A 37 6.22 -4.21 16.37
C HIS A 37 4.89 -4.32 17.14
N GLY A 38 3.74 -4.19 16.46
CA GLY A 38 2.43 -4.24 17.10
C GLY A 38 2.11 -5.59 17.73
N ALA A 39 2.70 -6.68 17.22
CA ALA A 39 2.51 -8.01 17.80
C ALA A 39 3.10 -8.08 19.22
N ILE A 40 4.28 -7.48 19.43
CA ILE A 40 4.97 -7.42 20.72
C ILE A 40 4.21 -6.51 21.69
N GLU A 41 3.86 -5.30 21.25
CA GLU A 41 3.16 -4.31 22.08
C GLU A 41 1.80 -4.82 22.57
N ASN A 42 1.06 -5.51 21.70
CA ASN A 42 -0.26 -6.06 22.03
C ASN A 42 -0.21 -7.47 22.67
N ASN A 43 0.98 -7.99 22.98
CA ASN A 43 1.20 -9.35 23.48
C ASN A 43 0.45 -10.42 22.63
N SER A 44 0.48 -10.23 21.32
CA SER A 44 -0.21 -11.08 20.33
C SER A 44 0.76 -11.85 19.44
N VAL A 45 2.07 -11.80 19.72
CA VAL A 45 3.12 -12.54 19.01
C VAL A 45 2.78 -14.03 18.91
N ASN A 46 2.76 -14.52 17.68
CA ASN A 46 2.45 -15.90 17.30
C ASN A 46 1.10 -16.39 17.84
N LYS A 47 0.16 -15.48 18.14
CA LYS A 47 -1.20 -15.85 18.55
C LYS A 47 -1.96 -16.33 17.31
N ILE A 48 -2.58 -17.50 17.44
CA ILE A 48 -3.40 -18.12 16.40
C ILE A 48 -4.86 -17.75 16.69
N VAL A 49 -5.54 -17.15 15.72
CA VAL A 49 -6.93 -16.71 15.84
C VAL A 49 -7.70 -17.21 14.62
N LYS A 50 -8.79 -17.95 14.84
CA LYS A 50 -9.72 -18.32 13.75
C LYS A 50 -10.31 -17.04 13.15
N ILE A 51 -10.41 -16.99 11.83
CA ILE A 51 -11.05 -15.89 11.10
C ILE A 51 -11.99 -16.46 10.03
N ASP A 52 -13.09 -15.77 9.74
CA ASP A 52 -14.08 -16.07 8.69
C ASP A 52 -14.78 -14.75 8.26
N ILE A 53 -15.75 -14.82 7.33
CA ILE A 53 -16.51 -13.64 6.89
C ILE A 53 -17.26 -12.98 8.06
N ASP A 54 -17.76 -13.76 9.02
CA ASP A 54 -18.63 -13.27 10.09
C ASP A 54 -17.87 -12.57 11.22
N ASN A 55 -16.63 -12.97 11.51
CA ASN A 55 -15.82 -12.41 12.60
C ASN A 55 -14.63 -11.57 12.13
N PHE A 56 -14.53 -11.24 10.84
CA PHE A 56 -13.38 -10.53 10.27
C PHE A 56 -13.01 -9.26 11.05
N ASP A 57 -13.98 -8.36 11.25
CA ASP A 57 -13.77 -7.07 11.93
C ASP A 57 -13.54 -7.25 13.44
N ASP A 58 -14.15 -8.27 14.06
CA ASP A 58 -13.90 -8.63 15.46
C ASP A 58 -12.44 -9.09 15.67
N VAL A 59 -11.91 -9.89 14.74
CA VAL A 59 -10.51 -10.33 14.77
C VAL A 59 -9.56 -9.15 14.58
N MET A 60 -9.88 -8.25 13.65
CA MET A 60 -9.09 -7.03 13.42
C MET A 60 -9.09 -6.13 14.66
N THR A 61 -10.26 -5.83 15.23
CA THR A 61 -10.40 -5.10 16.51
C THR A 61 -9.59 -5.74 17.64
N LYS A 62 -9.62 -7.08 17.76
CA LYS A 62 -8.89 -7.83 18.80
C LYS A 62 -7.37 -7.80 18.62
N LEU A 63 -6.88 -7.75 17.38
CA LEU A 63 -5.45 -7.62 17.07
C LEU A 63 -4.98 -6.17 17.22
N CYS A 64 -5.91 -5.21 17.26
CA CYS A 64 -5.69 -3.77 17.37
C CYS A 64 -4.54 -3.28 16.46
N PRO A 65 -4.64 -3.48 15.12
CA PRO A 65 -3.66 -2.98 14.19
C PRO A 65 -3.43 -1.48 14.33
N PHE A 66 -2.17 -1.06 14.24
CA PHE A 66 -1.83 0.34 14.29
C PHE A 66 -0.59 0.68 13.46
N VAL A 67 -0.44 1.96 13.14
CA VAL A 67 0.73 2.51 12.45
C VAL A 67 1.14 3.82 13.11
N TYR A 68 2.44 3.96 13.36
CA TYR A 68 3.04 5.26 13.69
C TYR A 68 3.35 6.02 12.40
N LEU A 69 2.76 7.19 12.25
CA LEU A 69 3.12 8.10 11.16
C LEU A 69 4.50 8.71 11.39
N PRO A 70 5.19 9.19 10.33
CA PRO A 70 6.46 9.92 10.48
C PRO A 70 6.39 11.14 11.41
N SER A 71 5.19 11.71 11.59
CA SER A 71 4.91 12.81 12.53
C SER A 71 4.88 12.38 14.00
N GLY A 72 4.94 11.07 14.30
CA GLY A 72 4.82 10.48 15.63
C GLY A 72 3.38 10.23 16.09
N GLN A 73 2.38 10.53 15.24
CA GLN A 73 0.98 10.30 15.55
C GLN A 73 0.57 8.84 15.27
N LEU A 74 -0.26 8.27 16.14
CA LEU A 74 -0.72 6.88 16.05
C LEU A 74 -2.06 6.81 15.33
N LEU A 75 -2.13 5.96 14.31
CA LEU A 75 -3.38 5.52 13.67
C LEU A 75 -3.70 4.10 14.10
N THR A 76 -4.96 3.83 14.43
CA THR A 76 -5.47 2.51 14.83
C THR A 76 -6.60 2.09 13.91
N PHE A 77 -6.68 0.80 13.59
CA PHE A 77 -7.64 0.27 12.62
C PHE A 77 -8.41 -0.89 13.26
N ASN A 78 -9.74 -0.83 13.22
CA ASN A 78 -10.66 -1.84 13.76
C ASN A 78 -11.38 -2.61 12.64
N GLU A 79 -11.60 -1.95 11.50
CA GLU A 79 -12.21 -2.52 10.31
C GLU A 79 -11.47 -2.07 9.04
N LEU A 80 -11.74 -2.72 7.91
CA LEU A 80 -11.05 -2.38 6.65
C LEU A 80 -11.37 -0.97 6.13
N GLU A 81 -12.55 -0.43 6.45
CA GLU A 81 -12.91 0.91 6.01
C GLU A 81 -12.22 2.02 6.81
N ASP A 82 -11.54 1.70 7.92
CA ASP A 82 -10.65 2.64 8.59
C ASP A 82 -9.43 3.02 7.74
N PHE A 83 -9.08 2.22 6.72
CA PHE A 83 -8.05 2.58 5.74
C PHE A 83 -8.55 3.56 4.65
N HIS A 84 -9.87 3.78 4.55
CA HIS A 84 -10.45 4.67 3.55
C HIS A 84 -10.15 6.15 3.88
N PRO A 85 -9.85 7.02 2.88
CA PRO A 85 -9.60 8.44 3.12
C PRO A 85 -10.71 9.17 3.87
N ASP A 86 -11.98 8.78 3.70
CA ASP A 86 -13.08 9.36 4.47
C ASP A 86 -12.93 9.13 5.98
N SER A 87 -12.65 7.89 6.38
CA SER A 87 -12.41 7.51 7.77
C SER A 87 -11.15 8.18 8.33
N LEU A 88 -10.08 8.22 7.53
CA LEU A 88 -8.83 8.89 7.91
C LEU A 88 -9.00 10.40 8.09
N PHE A 89 -9.80 11.04 7.22
CA PHE A 89 -10.08 12.47 7.29
C PHE A 89 -10.81 12.85 8.59
N ASP A 90 -11.53 11.90 9.18
CA ASP A 90 -12.17 12.06 10.48
C ASP A 90 -11.22 12.00 11.68
N ASP A 91 -9.98 11.56 11.48
CA ASP A 91 -8.98 11.53 12.53
C ASP A 91 -8.61 12.94 13.06
N ARG A 92 -8.03 12.95 14.26
CA ARG A 92 -7.52 14.15 14.93
C ARG A 92 -6.40 14.83 14.16
N ILE A 93 -5.61 14.09 13.36
CA ILE A 93 -4.57 14.64 12.49
C ILE A 93 -5.13 15.76 11.61
N PHE A 94 -6.31 15.55 11.01
CA PHE A 94 -6.93 16.51 10.10
C PHE A 94 -7.74 17.60 10.81
N LYS A 95 -7.99 17.46 12.12
CA LYS A 95 -8.91 18.34 12.87
C LYS A 95 -8.56 19.82 12.75
N ASN A 96 -7.28 20.18 12.80
CA ASN A 96 -6.87 21.58 12.71
C ASN A 96 -7.11 22.16 11.31
N LEU A 97 -6.72 21.44 10.25
CA LEU A 97 -6.93 21.86 8.87
C LEU A 97 -8.43 21.95 8.53
N ARG A 98 -9.25 20.98 9.00
CA ARG A 98 -10.71 21.03 8.88
C ARG A 98 -11.32 22.25 9.57
N ARG A 99 -10.85 22.59 10.77
CA ARG A 99 -11.28 23.81 11.49
C ARG A 99 -10.92 25.06 10.69
N LEU A 100 -9.67 25.17 10.24
CA LEU A 100 -9.19 26.33 9.49
C LEU A 100 -9.96 26.52 8.18
N LYS A 101 -10.22 25.43 7.43
CA LYS A 101 -11.07 25.45 6.22
C LYS A 101 -12.47 26.00 6.53
N LYS A 102 -13.11 25.50 7.59
CA LYS A 102 -14.44 25.94 8.01
C LYS A 102 -14.46 27.40 8.47
N GLU A 103 -13.45 27.84 9.20
CA GLU A 103 -13.34 29.22 9.70
C GLU A 103 -13.05 30.22 8.58
N LEU A 104 -12.24 29.84 7.58
CA LEU A 104 -12.04 30.63 6.36
C LEU A 104 -13.34 30.77 5.55
N GLY A 105 -14.19 29.74 5.54
CA GLY A 105 -15.49 29.73 4.86
C GLY A 105 -16.55 30.64 5.49
N ASN A 106 -16.28 31.20 6.67
CA ASN A 106 -17.21 32.04 7.40
C ASN A 106 -16.66 33.46 7.53
N SER A 107 -17.40 34.44 6.97
CA SER A 107 -16.99 35.85 6.91
C SER A 107 -16.68 36.47 8.28
N ALA A 108 -17.26 35.97 9.37
CA ALA A 108 -17.00 36.45 10.73
C ALA A 108 -15.67 35.93 11.31
N THR A 109 -15.18 34.78 10.87
CA THR A 109 -13.98 34.11 11.41
C THR A 109 -12.80 34.09 10.45
N ALA A 110 -13.02 34.39 9.17
CA ALA A 110 -12.04 34.24 8.10
C ALA A 110 -10.75 35.04 8.34
N GLU A 111 -10.84 36.27 8.84
CA GLU A 111 -9.65 37.11 9.07
C GLU A 111 -8.74 36.53 10.17
N LYS A 112 -9.33 35.97 11.24
CA LYS A 112 -8.57 35.35 12.33
C LYS A 112 -7.90 34.06 11.86
N ALA A 113 -8.62 33.23 11.12
CA ALA A 113 -8.07 32.00 10.54
C ALA A 113 -6.95 32.28 9.53
N ALA A 114 -7.10 33.33 8.71
CA ALA A 114 -6.06 33.76 7.77
C ALA A 114 -4.76 34.16 8.49
N GLN A 115 -4.85 34.95 9.56
CA GLN A 115 -3.69 35.32 10.38
C GLN A 115 -3.03 34.09 11.04
N GLU A 116 -3.84 33.15 11.52
CA GLU A 116 -3.35 31.90 12.11
C GLU A 116 -2.58 31.07 11.07
N ILE A 117 -3.07 30.95 9.84
CA ILE A 117 -2.40 30.22 8.76
C ILE A 117 -1.07 30.89 8.39
N ILE A 118 -1.08 32.20 8.17
CA ILE A 118 0.13 32.97 7.83
C ILE A 118 1.22 32.79 8.89
N THR A 119 0.83 32.85 10.17
CA THR A 119 1.76 32.70 11.30
C THR A 119 2.26 31.26 11.43
N SER A 120 1.37 30.28 11.34
CA SER A 120 1.69 28.86 11.58
C SER A 120 2.49 28.23 10.45
N PHE A 121 2.25 28.66 9.21
CA PHE A 121 2.90 28.12 8.01
C PHE A 121 3.97 29.07 7.44
N GLN A 122 4.26 30.19 8.13
CA GLN A 122 5.25 31.20 7.71
C GLN A 122 5.07 31.68 6.26
N ILE A 123 3.82 31.75 5.79
CA ILE A 123 3.49 32.17 4.42
C ILE A 123 3.62 33.70 4.39
N GLY A 124 4.83 34.20 4.10
CA GLY A 124 5.11 35.64 3.93
C GLY A 124 6.23 36.23 4.78
N GLY A 125 7.30 35.48 5.09
CA GLY A 125 8.52 36.03 5.68
C GLY A 125 9.65 36.14 4.66
N GLU A 126 9.92 37.34 4.13
CA GLU A 126 11.19 37.65 3.48
C GLU A 126 12.36 37.44 4.47
N LEU A 127 13.38 36.70 4.04
CA LEU A 127 14.79 36.79 4.41
C LEU A 127 15.10 37.37 5.80
N GLU A 128 15.18 36.51 6.83
CA GLU A 128 15.81 36.89 8.09
C GLU A 128 17.32 37.05 7.90
N SER A 129 17.77 38.29 8.06
CA SER A 129 19.17 38.69 8.14
C SER A 129 19.79 38.10 9.41
N GLN A 130 20.81 37.26 9.25
CA GLN A 130 21.61 36.77 10.38
C GLN A 130 22.38 37.94 11.04
N PRO A 131 22.43 38.01 12.38
CA PRO A 131 23.35 38.90 13.08
C PRO A 131 24.77 38.32 13.02
N GLN A 132 25.59 38.76 12.06
CA GLN A 132 27.02 38.47 12.07
C GLN A 132 27.75 39.47 12.95
N THR A 133 28.28 38.96 14.07
CA THR A 133 29.34 39.56 14.85
C THR A 133 30.59 39.78 13.99
N SER A 134 31.13 40.99 14.09
CA SER A 134 32.35 41.47 13.46
C SER A 134 33.60 40.76 13.96
N ASP A 135 34.50 40.36 13.04
CA ASP A 135 35.95 40.58 13.21
C ASP A 135 36.70 40.67 11.87
N ALA A 136 37.43 41.80 11.76
CA ALA A 136 38.66 42.13 11.00
C ALA A 136 38.77 41.99 9.46
N GLN A 137 38.84 43.18 8.81
CA GLN A 137 39.91 43.72 7.90
C GLN A 137 40.58 42.80 6.85
N SER A 138 40.91 43.18 5.60
CA SER A 138 40.78 44.38 4.77
C SER A 138 41.20 44.00 3.34
N SER A 139 40.61 44.62 2.30
CA SER A 139 41.36 45.22 1.18
C SER A 139 40.39 45.84 0.17
N ALA A 140 40.71 47.07 -0.22
CA ALA A 140 39.88 47.93 -1.03
C ALA A 140 39.92 47.60 -2.53
N LYS A 141 38.79 47.82 -3.22
CA LYS A 141 38.72 48.64 -4.44
C LYS A 141 37.26 48.99 -4.77
N THR A 142 37.08 50.28 -5.02
CA THR A 142 35.92 51.04 -5.50
C THR A 142 35.32 50.53 -6.80
N ALA A 143 33.99 50.44 -6.85
CA ALA A 143 33.14 50.76 -8.00
C ALA A 143 31.70 51.02 -7.52
N ASP A 144 31.09 52.05 -8.08
CA ASP A 144 29.81 52.65 -7.68
C ASP A 144 28.61 51.68 -7.74
N SER A 145 27.70 51.87 -6.79
CA SER A 145 26.41 51.19 -6.68
C SER A 145 25.39 51.77 -7.65
N GLU A 146 24.88 50.95 -8.57
CA GLU A 146 23.59 51.18 -9.23
C GLU A 146 22.58 50.17 -8.67
N ASN A 147 21.50 50.70 -8.10
CA ASN A 147 20.40 49.91 -7.53
C ASN A 147 19.53 49.35 -8.67
N SER A 148 19.14 48.09 -8.58
CA SER A 148 18.38 47.37 -9.63
C SER A 148 17.02 47.99 -9.95
N ASP A 149 16.49 48.79 -9.02
CA ASP A 149 15.21 49.47 -9.14
C ASP A 149 15.22 50.55 -10.24
N ASP A 150 16.35 51.24 -10.44
CA ASP A 150 16.48 52.29 -11.46
C ASP A 150 16.63 51.71 -12.89
N MET A 151 16.98 50.42 -13.01
CA MET A 151 17.02 49.70 -14.29
C MET A 151 15.63 49.22 -14.73
N PHE A 152 14.78 48.87 -13.77
CA PHE A 152 13.43 48.35 -14.02
C PHE A 152 12.48 49.45 -14.50
N GLU A 153 12.59 50.66 -13.94
CA GLU A 153 11.77 51.81 -14.37
C GLU A 153 12.11 52.31 -15.78
N ARG A 154 13.34 52.08 -16.27
CA ARG A 154 13.76 52.44 -17.64
C ARG A 154 13.28 51.47 -18.72
N LEU A 155 13.00 50.21 -18.38
CA LEU A 155 12.52 49.18 -19.30
C LEU A 155 11.01 49.23 -19.56
N LEU A 156 10.24 49.85 -18.66
CA LEU A 156 8.79 50.06 -18.80
C LEU A 156 8.41 51.33 -19.59
N GLY A 157 9.41 52.07 -20.07
CA GLY A 157 9.27 53.04 -21.15
C GLY A 157 8.13 54.05 -20.99
N GLN A 158 8.27 55.05 -20.11
CA GLN A 158 7.52 56.30 -20.26
C GLN A 158 8.32 57.53 -19.85
N LYS A 159 8.20 58.55 -20.70
CA LYS A 159 8.94 59.81 -20.74
C LYS A 159 8.34 60.80 -19.73
N GLN A 160 9.19 61.52 -18.99
CA GLN A 160 8.80 62.67 -18.15
C GLN A 160 7.98 63.71 -18.93
N SER A 161 6.92 64.24 -18.31
CA SER A 161 6.55 65.67 -18.39
C SER A 161 5.40 66.04 -17.44
N SER A 162 5.51 67.25 -16.86
CA SER A 162 4.43 68.07 -16.27
C SER A 162 4.52 69.47 -16.92
N PRO A 163 3.54 70.41 -16.84
CA PRO A 163 2.34 70.49 -15.96
C PRO A 163 0.99 71.02 -16.59
N ILE A 164 -0.17 70.66 -15.96
CA ILE A 164 -1.46 71.36 -15.58
C ILE A 164 -2.07 72.49 -16.49
N PRO A 165 -3.43 72.79 -16.61
CA PRO A 165 -4.66 72.34 -15.90
C PRO A 165 -5.93 72.02 -16.76
N THR A 166 -7.05 71.74 -16.05
CA THR A 166 -8.50 71.98 -16.35
C THR A 166 -9.40 70.87 -16.92
N THR A 167 -10.33 70.43 -16.05
CA THR A 167 -11.77 70.10 -16.21
C THR A 167 -12.30 69.04 -17.21
N THR A 168 -13.30 68.30 -16.68
CA THR A 168 -14.48 67.66 -17.32
C THR A 168 -14.38 66.27 -17.99
N THR A 169 -14.95 65.30 -17.24
CA THR A 169 -15.95 64.28 -17.64
C THR A 169 -15.73 63.31 -18.82
N GLN A 170 -15.66 62.02 -18.43
CA GLN A 170 -16.39 60.85 -18.95
C GLN A 170 -16.22 60.42 -20.42
N THR A 171 -15.63 59.24 -20.60
CA THR A 171 -16.25 58.10 -21.31
C THR A 171 -15.47 56.81 -21.01
N LYS A 172 -15.86 56.09 -19.96
CA LYS A 172 -15.56 54.66 -19.78
C LYS A 172 -16.82 53.98 -19.25
N GLY A 173 -17.64 53.52 -20.19
CA GLY A 173 -18.83 52.74 -19.89
C GLY A 173 -19.18 51.96 -21.15
N ASN A 174 -18.85 50.66 -21.15
CA ASN A 174 -19.63 49.61 -21.82
C ASN A 174 -19.05 48.20 -21.69
N ILE A 175 -17.79 48.03 -21.27
CA ILE A 175 -17.20 46.68 -21.10
C ILE A 175 -17.32 46.23 -19.63
N ASP A 176 -17.09 47.15 -18.68
CA ASP A 176 -17.17 46.85 -17.24
C ASP A 176 -18.60 46.53 -16.77
N ASN A 177 -19.62 47.21 -17.34
CA ASN A 177 -21.03 46.90 -17.06
C ASN A 177 -21.53 45.62 -17.77
N PHE A 178 -20.82 45.16 -18.81
CA PHE A 178 -21.13 43.92 -19.52
C PHE A 178 -20.51 42.70 -18.82
N LEU A 179 -19.26 42.82 -18.35
CA LEU A 179 -18.60 41.84 -17.50
C LEU A 179 -19.30 41.67 -16.14
N ALA A 180 -19.77 42.77 -15.54
CA ALA A 180 -20.54 42.72 -14.30
C ALA A 180 -21.85 41.94 -14.47
N ASN A 181 -22.58 42.12 -15.58
CA ASN A 181 -23.89 41.46 -15.78
C ASN A 181 -23.82 39.97 -16.15
N ILE A 182 -22.69 39.50 -16.69
CA ILE A 182 -22.49 38.08 -17.03
C ILE A 182 -22.02 37.26 -15.80
N LEU A 183 -21.29 37.89 -14.88
CA LEU A 183 -20.75 37.24 -13.67
C LEU A 183 -21.69 37.32 -12.45
N SER A 184 -22.84 37.99 -12.59
CA SER A 184 -23.77 38.30 -11.49
C SER A 184 -24.70 37.18 -10.96
N PRO A 185 -24.75 35.93 -11.44
CA PRO A 185 -25.59 34.92 -10.76
C PRO A 185 -24.87 33.96 -9.79
N HIS A 186 -23.53 33.93 -9.67
CA HIS A 186 -22.85 32.89 -8.85
C HIS A 186 -21.73 33.37 -7.91
N ILE A 187 -21.58 34.69 -7.66
CA ILE A 187 -20.65 35.18 -6.64
C ILE A 187 -21.36 35.17 -5.28
N ILE A 188 -21.09 34.15 -4.47
CA ILE A 188 -21.38 34.16 -3.04
C ILE A 188 -20.59 35.34 -2.45
N LYS A 189 -21.30 36.31 -1.87
CA LYS A 189 -20.74 37.51 -1.24
C LYS A 189 -19.95 37.15 0.03
N ASP A 190 -18.84 37.85 0.21
CA ASP A 190 -17.94 37.90 1.40
C ASP A 190 -16.87 36.82 1.56
N THR A 191 -15.99 36.71 0.56
CA THR A 191 -14.64 36.16 0.79
C THR A 191 -13.65 37.03 0.01
N LYS A 192 -12.69 37.67 0.70
CA LYS A 192 -11.64 38.44 0.02
C LYS A 192 -10.87 37.51 -0.91
N PRO A 193 -10.34 37.96 -2.07
CA PRO A 193 -9.52 37.12 -2.94
C PRO A 193 -8.38 36.40 -2.21
N GLU A 194 -7.79 37.04 -1.20
CA GLU A 194 -6.77 36.47 -0.32
C GLU A 194 -7.26 35.25 0.47
N HIS A 195 -8.50 35.28 0.98
CA HIS A 195 -9.08 34.17 1.73
C HIS A 195 -9.40 32.97 0.81
N GLN A 196 -9.79 33.22 -0.44
CA GLN A 196 -9.96 32.16 -1.44
C GLN A 196 -8.64 31.45 -1.74
N SER A 197 -7.55 32.22 -1.91
CA SER A 197 -6.20 31.64 -2.08
C SER A 197 -5.79 30.80 -0.87
N LEU A 198 -6.12 31.22 0.35
CA LEU A 198 -5.85 30.44 1.56
C LEU A 198 -6.71 29.17 1.66
N MET A 199 -7.95 29.19 1.16
CA MET A 199 -8.75 27.95 1.06
C MET A 199 -8.10 26.93 0.13
N VAL A 200 -7.67 27.37 -1.06
CA VAL A 200 -6.96 26.50 -2.02
C VAL A 200 -5.67 25.95 -1.41
N PHE A 201 -4.95 26.77 -0.63
CA PHE A 201 -3.78 26.33 0.11
C PHE A 201 -4.14 25.23 1.12
N ILE A 202 -5.19 25.43 1.93
CA ILE A 202 -5.63 24.43 2.91
C ILE A 202 -6.09 23.13 2.23
N ASP A 203 -6.83 23.22 1.12
CA ASP A 203 -7.25 22.05 0.34
C ASP A 203 -6.03 21.28 -0.18
N SER A 204 -5.04 21.99 -0.72
CA SER A 204 -3.78 21.36 -1.16
C SER A 204 -3.03 20.69 0.00
N ALA A 205 -2.99 21.33 1.17
CA ALA A 205 -2.35 20.77 2.36
C ALA A 205 -3.09 19.53 2.90
N LEU A 206 -4.43 19.51 2.82
CA LEU A 206 -5.25 18.34 3.18
C LEU A 206 -4.96 17.15 2.27
N GLU A 207 -4.92 17.37 0.96
CA GLU A 207 -4.59 16.33 -0.02
C GLU A 207 -3.16 15.81 0.14
N GLU A 208 -2.17 16.70 0.30
CA GLU A 208 -0.76 16.30 0.50
C GLU A 208 -0.58 15.48 1.78
N LEU A 209 -1.24 15.90 2.86
CA LEU A 209 -1.26 15.16 4.12
C LEU A 209 -1.90 13.78 3.95
N MET A 210 -3.05 13.69 3.28
CA MET A 210 -3.70 12.40 3.01
C MET A 210 -2.79 11.48 2.18
N ASN A 211 -2.23 11.98 1.08
CA ASN A 211 -1.28 11.24 0.25
C ASN A 211 -0.07 10.75 1.07
N SER A 212 0.48 11.59 1.95
CA SER A 212 1.61 11.19 2.81
C SER A 212 1.28 10.04 3.76
N ILE A 213 0.01 9.93 4.19
CA ILE A 213 -0.47 8.86 5.07
C ILE A 213 -0.67 7.57 4.27
N ILE A 214 -1.46 7.61 3.20
CA ILE A 214 -1.85 6.41 2.45
C ILE A 214 -0.69 5.80 1.66
N HIS A 215 0.36 6.58 1.36
CA HIS A 215 1.58 6.12 0.70
C HIS A 215 2.72 5.81 1.70
N ALA A 216 2.49 5.94 3.01
CA ALA A 216 3.48 5.53 4.00
C ALA A 216 3.70 4.01 3.93
N LYS A 217 4.96 3.58 3.98
CA LYS A 217 5.32 2.15 3.82
C LYS A 217 4.63 1.26 4.85
N GLU A 218 4.62 1.68 6.10
CA GLU A 218 4.01 0.95 7.21
C GLU A 218 2.47 0.89 7.07
N PHE A 219 1.85 1.96 6.57
CA PHE A 219 0.42 2.02 6.27
C PHE A 219 0.07 1.04 5.14
N GLN A 220 0.75 1.12 3.99
CA GLN A 220 0.50 0.23 2.86
C GLN A 220 0.79 -1.24 3.19
N ALA A 221 1.82 -1.52 3.98
CA ALA A 221 2.13 -2.88 4.41
C ALA A 221 0.98 -3.48 5.24
N LEU A 222 0.37 -2.68 6.10
CA LEU A 222 -0.76 -3.12 6.93
C LEU A 222 -2.05 -3.23 6.11
N GLU A 223 -2.37 -2.23 5.30
CA GLU A 223 -3.56 -2.22 4.43
C GLU A 223 -3.51 -3.40 3.46
N SER A 224 -2.36 -3.63 2.80
CA SER A 224 -2.20 -4.73 1.84
C SER A 224 -2.32 -6.10 2.50
N ALA A 225 -1.83 -6.27 3.75
CA ALA A 225 -1.97 -7.51 4.49
C ALA A 225 -3.46 -7.86 4.74
N TRP A 226 -4.22 -6.91 5.27
CA TRP A 226 -5.63 -7.11 5.60
C TRP A 226 -6.52 -7.25 4.36
N ARG A 227 -6.30 -6.43 3.33
CA ARG A 227 -7.02 -6.57 2.05
C ARG A 227 -6.73 -7.91 1.36
N SER A 228 -5.50 -8.43 1.47
CA SER A 228 -5.16 -9.75 0.92
C SER A 228 -5.85 -10.90 1.66
N VAL A 229 -5.95 -10.83 2.99
CA VAL A 229 -6.71 -11.81 3.78
C VAL A 229 -8.19 -11.77 3.38
N ARG A 230 -8.78 -10.57 3.30
CA ARG A 230 -10.16 -10.40 2.85
C ARG A 230 -10.38 -11.01 1.46
N ASP A 231 -9.48 -10.73 0.51
CA ASP A 231 -9.59 -11.27 -0.86
C ASP A 231 -9.64 -12.79 -0.87
N VAL A 232 -8.84 -13.48 -0.05
CA VAL A 232 -8.88 -14.95 0.01
C VAL A 232 -10.19 -15.44 0.64
N ILE A 233 -10.55 -14.93 1.81
CA ILE A 233 -11.72 -15.41 2.56
C ILE A 233 -13.00 -15.15 1.76
N PHE A 234 -13.22 -13.91 1.29
CA PHE A 234 -14.49 -13.54 0.65
C PHE A 234 -14.70 -14.17 -0.72
N ASN A 235 -13.64 -14.57 -1.42
CA ASN A 235 -13.75 -15.19 -2.75
C ASN A 235 -13.69 -16.71 -2.73
N GLU A 236 -13.13 -17.32 -1.68
CA GLU A 236 -12.82 -18.75 -1.64
C GLU A 236 -13.28 -19.40 -0.33
N GLU A 237 -14.41 -18.95 0.20
CA GLU A 237 -15.10 -19.62 1.31
C GLU A 237 -15.94 -20.80 0.81
N TYR A 238 -15.72 -21.94 1.44
CA TYR A 238 -16.47 -23.17 1.28
C TYR A 238 -17.12 -23.53 2.61
N ASP A 239 -17.78 -24.69 2.70
CA ASP A 239 -18.43 -25.14 3.93
C ASP A 239 -17.43 -25.19 5.11
N ASP A 240 -17.82 -24.57 6.23
CA ASP A 240 -17.03 -24.44 7.47
C ASP A 240 -16.55 -25.79 8.04
N GLU A 241 -17.28 -26.87 7.77
CA GLU A 241 -16.87 -28.22 8.19
C GLU A 241 -15.67 -28.73 7.38
N ASN A 242 -15.42 -28.17 6.20
CA ASN A 242 -14.38 -28.60 5.26
C ASN A 242 -13.24 -27.59 5.10
N GLN A 243 -13.39 -26.37 5.61
CA GLN A 243 -12.41 -25.31 5.46
C GLN A 243 -12.37 -24.38 6.66
N LEU A 244 -11.17 -24.08 7.17
CA LEU A 244 -10.97 -23.18 8.30
C LEU A 244 -9.81 -22.22 8.01
N PHE A 245 -10.00 -20.94 8.30
CA PHE A 245 -8.94 -19.93 8.19
C PHE A 245 -8.44 -19.48 9.57
N TYR A 246 -7.15 -19.19 9.64
CA TYR A 246 -6.50 -18.71 10.85
C TYR A 246 -5.50 -17.60 10.53
N ILE A 247 -5.44 -16.58 11.38
CA ILE A 247 -4.36 -15.59 11.39
C ILE A 247 -3.32 -15.98 12.45
N ILE A 248 -2.05 -15.90 12.08
CA ILE A 248 -0.89 -16.00 12.97
C ILE A 248 -0.12 -14.69 12.89
N ASN A 249 -0.20 -13.90 13.97
CA ASN A 249 0.45 -12.59 14.03
C ASN A 249 1.94 -12.72 14.36
N THR A 250 2.77 -12.78 13.33
CA THR A 250 4.22 -12.93 13.39
C THR A 250 4.85 -11.83 12.55
N ASP A 251 5.24 -10.72 13.18
CA ASP A 251 5.97 -9.66 12.50
C ASP A 251 7.43 -10.08 12.18
N SER A 252 8.15 -9.20 11.48
CA SER A 252 9.53 -9.47 11.06
C SER A 252 10.46 -9.72 12.25
N GLU A 253 10.28 -9.02 13.38
CA GLU A 253 11.11 -9.21 14.56
C GLU A 253 10.84 -10.55 15.24
N ALA A 254 9.56 -10.94 15.36
CA ALA A 254 9.17 -12.24 15.87
C ALA A 254 9.73 -13.39 15.00
N LEU A 255 9.73 -13.24 13.67
CA LEU A 255 10.34 -14.22 12.77
C LEU A 255 11.87 -14.28 12.98
N LYS A 256 12.56 -13.14 13.11
CA LYS A 256 14.00 -13.11 13.41
C LYS A 256 14.32 -13.78 14.74
N ASN A 257 13.52 -13.55 15.77
CA ASN A 257 13.67 -14.20 17.08
C ASN A 257 13.45 -15.72 16.98
N ALA A 258 12.46 -16.15 16.19
CA ALA A 258 12.20 -17.56 15.94
C ALA A 258 13.38 -18.24 15.22
N VAL A 259 13.96 -17.57 14.21
CA VAL A 259 15.17 -18.01 13.51
C VAL A 259 16.38 -18.09 14.46
N ALA A 260 16.49 -17.14 15.40
CA ALA A 260 17.55 -17.12 16.42
C ALA A 260 17.39 -18.21 17.50
N GLY A 261 16.30 -18.99 17.46
CA GLY A 261 16.08 -20.16 18.31
C GLY A 261 14.92 -20.04 19.29
N ASP A 262 14.09 -18.99 19.22
CA ASP A 262 12.84 -18.95 19.99
C ASP A 262 11.84 -20.02 19.48
N PRO A 263 11.50 -21.03 20.29
CA PRO A 263 10.63 -22.12 19.87
C PRO A 263 9.14 -21.73 19.89
N THR A 264 8.78 -20.51 20.27
CA THR A 264 7.39 -20.10 20.52
C THR A 264 6.49 -20.31 19.29
N LEU A 265 6.94 -19.92 18.10
CA LEU A 265 6.15 -20.08 16.86
C LEU A 265 5.88 -21.55 16.55
N VAL A 266 6.93 -22.36 16.44
CA VAL A 266 6.83 -23.79 16.11
C VAL A 266 6.05 -24.57 17.17
N THR A 267 6.18 -24.18 18.45
CA THR A 267 5.46 -24.84 19.54
C THR A 267 3.97 -24.55 19.49
N LYS A 268 3.56 -23.28 19.36
CA LYS A 268 2.14 -22.89 19.29
C LYS A 268 1.47 -23.47 18.04
N LEU A 269 2.13 -23.35 16.89
CA LEU A 269 1.62 -23.90 15.63
C LEU A 269 1.55 -25.42 15.68
N GLY A 270 2.57 -26.07 16.22
CA GLY A 270 2.60 -27.52 16.37
C GLY A 270 1.54 -28.05 17.33
N GLN A 271 1.27 -27.36 18.44
CA GLN A 271 0.15 -27.68 19.33
C GLN A 271 -1.18 -27.54 18.58
N HIS A 272 -1.43 -26.40 17.95
CA HIS A 272 -2.69 -26.16 17.23
C HIS A 272 -2.94 -27.18 16.10
N ILE A 273 -1.90 -27.52 15.34
CA ILE A 273 -2.02 -28.48 14.24
C ILE A 273 -2.29 -29.90 14.77
N LYS A 274 -1.62 -30.31 15.86
CA LYS A 274 -1.67 -31.68 16.42
C LYS A 274 -2.80 -31.93 17.42
N ASP A 275 -3.39 -30.89 18.00
CA ASP A 275 -4.49 -30.99 18.96
C ASP A 275 -5.85 -31.26 18.28
N SER A 276 -5.87 -31.45 16.96
CA SER A 276 -7.03 -31.89 16.19
C SER A 276 -7.11 -33.42 16.16
N ASP A 277 -8.27 -33.97 16.50
CA ASP A 277 -8.56 -35.41 16.35
C ASP A 277 -8.76 -35.83 14.87
N LEU A 278 -8.93 -34.84 13.98
CA LEU A 278 -9.08 -35.02 12.54
C LEU A 278 -7.74 -34.81 11.83
N GLU A 279 -7.46 -35.66 10.84
CA GLU A 279 -6.40 -35.41 9.87
C GLU A 279 -6.84 -34.23 8.99
N THR A 280 -5.91 -33.30 8.72
CA THR A 280 -6.21 -32.05 8.02
C THR A 280 -5.21 -31.80 6.92
N TYR A 281 -5.63 -31.05 5.90
CA TYR A 281 -4.73 -30.50 4.89
C TYR A 281 -4.33 -29.08 5.27
N ASP A 282 -3.11 -28.92 5.78
CA ASP A 282 -2.62 -27.65 6.32
C ASP A 282 -1.75 -26.88 5.31
N VAL A 283 -2.11 -25.63 5.06
CA VAL A 283 -1.33 -24.71 4.21
C VAL A 283 -1.06 -23.41 4.98
N ILE A 284 0.20 -23.00 5.00
CA ILE A 284 0.67 -21.74 5.57
C ILE A 284 0.94 -20.76 4.43
N ILE A 285 0.25 -19.63 4.44
CA ILE A 285 0.43 -18.51 3.52
C ILE A 285 1.22 -17.43 4.24
N GLY A 286 2.50 -17.29 3.90
CA GLY A 286 3.38 -16.26 4.44
C GLY A 286 3.16 -14.92 3.76
N ASN A 287 2.79 -13.91 4.53
CA ASN A 287 2.84 -12.51 4.10
C ASN A 287 4.27 -11.95 4.18
N TYR A 288 5.21 -12.67 3.57
CA TYR A 288 6.61 -12.25 3.43
C TYR A 288 7.00 -12.27 1.95
N GLN A 289 7.90 -11.37 1.58
CA GLN A 289 8.54 -11.35 0.28
C GLN A 289 10.03 -11.61 0.47
N PHE A 290 10.49 -12.77 0.02
CA PHE A 290 11.88 -13.19 0.21
C PHE A 290 12.77 -12.72 -0.96
N SER A 291 13.93 -12.21 -0.63
CA SER A 291 15.03 -11.87 -1.54
C SER A 291 16.16 -12.90 -1.45
N ALA A 292 17.23 -12.71 -2.23
CA ALA A 292 18.38 -13.60 -2.30
C ALA A 292 19.46 -13.30 -1.24
N ASP A 293 19.21 -12.39 -0.30
CA ASP A 293 20.13 -12.11 0.79
C ASP A 293 20.10 -13.20 1.88
N ASN A 294 21.13 -13.20 2.72
CA ASN A 294 21.33 -14.26 3.71
C ASN A 294 20.24 -14.30 4.79
N GLU A 295 19.72 -13.13 5.19
CA GLU A 295 18.70 -13.06 6.25
C GLU A 295 17.40 -13.69 5.75
N ASP A 296 16.98 -13.32 4.54
CA ASP A 296 15.77 -13.86 3.91
C ASP A 296 15.87 -15.36 3.62
N ILE A 297 16.99 -15.83 3.08
CA ILE A 297 17.18 -17.28 2.84
C ILE A 297 17.20 -18.08 4.14
N THR A 298 17.78 -17.52 5.22
CA THR A 298 17.78 -18.18 6.54
C THR A 298 16.37 -18.26 7.11
N GLY A 299 15.59 -17.16 7.02
CA GLY A 299 14.19 -17.12 7.42
C GLY A 299 13.33 -18.10 6.63
N LEU A 300 13.51 -18.15 5.30
CA LEU A 300 12.82 -19.10 4.43
C LEU A 300 13.14 -20.55 4.80
N ASN A 301 14.40 -20.87 5.06
CA ASN A 301 14.81 -22.22 5.45
C ASN A 301 14.24 -22.63 6.82
N TYR A 302 14.14 -21.70 7.77
CA TYR A 302 13.47 -21.95 9.04
C TYR A 302 11.98 -22.29 8.83
N LEU A 303 11.25 -21.48 8.07
CA LEU A 303 9.82 -21.73 7.79
C LEU A 303 9.61 -23.02 7.00
N ALA A 304 10.51 -23.35 6.07
CA ALA A 304 10.50 -24.62 5.35
C ALA A 304 10.69 -25.82 6.30
N SER A 305 11.58 -25.71 7.28
CA SER A 305 11.82 -26.73 8.31
C SER A 305 10.60 -26.88 9.24
N VAL A 306 9.95 -25.77 9.61
CA VAL A 306 8.69 -25.79 10.36
C VAL A 306 7.63 -26.52 9.55
N ALA A 307 7.49 -26.19 8.27
CA ALA A 307 6.50 -26.78 7.39
C ALA A 307 6.68 -28.30 7.23
N GLU A 308 7.92 -28.75 7.00
CA GLU A 308 8.30 -30.17 6.98
C GLU A 308 7.93 -30.87 8.29
N SER A 309 8.32 -30.29 9.44
CA SER A 309 8.10 -30.90 10.76
C SER A 309 6.61 -31.07 11.13
N LEU A 310 5.76 -30.17 10.60
CA LEU A 310 4.33 -30.14 10.83
C LEU A 310 3.53 -30.77 9.68
N LYS A 311 4.22 -31.30 8.65
CA LYS A 311 3.61 -31.88 7.44
C LYS A 311 2.62 -30.94 6.74
N CYS A 312 2.96 -29.66 6.68
CA CYS A 312 2.18 -28.67 5.97
C CYS A 312 2.92 -28.14 4.74
N GLN A 313 2.21 -27.37 3.93
CA GLN A 313 2.78 -26.63 2.80
C GLN A 313 3.00 -25.17 3.20
N PHE A 314 4.08 -24.57 2.73
CA PHE A 314 4.37 -23.15 2.91
C PHE A 314 4.38 -22.44 1.56
N VAL A 315 3.64 -21.33 1.46
CA VAL A 315 3.58 -20.49 0.26
C VAL A 315 3.91 -19.06 0.65
N SER A 316 4.81 -18.40 -0.10
CA SER A 316 5.16 -16.98 0.12
C SER A 316 5.48 -16.28 -1.21
N ALA A 317 5.75 -14.98 -1.20
CA ALA A 317 6.21 -14.28 -2.40
C ALA A 317 7.74 -14.30 -2.54
N ALA A 318 8.19 -14.30 -3.79
CA ALA A 318 9.57 -13.97 -4.16
C ALA A 318 9.68 -12.47 -4.48
N GLY A 319 10.83 -11.88 -4.18
CA GLY A 319 11.25 -10.57 -4.65
C GLY A 319 12.19 -10.66 -5.86
N ASP A 320 12.51 -9.51 -6.44
CA ASP A 320 13.34 -9.39 -7.65
C ASP A 320 14.74 -10.00 -7.47
N GLY A 321 15.25 -10.04 -6.24
CA GLY A 321 16.53 -10.68 -5.91
C GLY A 321 16.52 -12.19 -6.16
N LEU A 322 15.41 -12.88 -5.86
CA LEU A 322 15.28 -14.33 -6.02
C LEU A 322 15.09 -14.74 -7.49
N ILE A 323 14.26 -14.02 -8.24
CA ILE A 323 14.03 -14.33 -9.66
C ILE A 323 15.28 -14.11 -10.52
N ASN A 324 16.21 -13.27 -10.05
CA ASN A 324 17.48 -12.96 -10.70
C ASN A 324 18.69 -13.55 -9.97
N ALA A 325 18.46 -14.53 -9.07
CA ALA A 325 19.51 -15.09 -8.24
C ALA A 325 20.60 -15.77 -9.08
N ALA A 326 21.86 -15.41 -8.81
CA ALA A 326 23.00 -15.97 -9.50
C ALA A 326 23.19 -17.47 -9.21
N GLU A 327 23.84 -18.19 -10.12
CA GLU A 327 24.29 -19.55 -9.88
C GLU A 327 25.20 -19.62 -8.65
N GLY A 328 25.09 -20.68 -7.86
CA GLY A 328 25.87 -20.86 -6.62
C GLY A 328 25.44 -20.00 -5.43
N SER A 329 24.44 -19.12 -5.59
CA SER A 329 23.86 -18.34 -4.50
C SER A 329 23.25 -19.23 -3.40
N LEU A 330 23.03 -18.66 -2.22
CA LEU A 330 22.34 -19.34 -1.12
C LEU A 330 20.94 -19.83 -1.52
N TRP A 331 20.25 -19.10 -2.41
CA TRP A 331 18.99 -19.54 -2.99
C TRP A 331 19.11 -20.88 -3.73
N GLN A 332 20.10 -21.01 -4.63
CA GLN A 332 20.29 -22.26 -5.36
C GLN A 332 20.65 -23.41 -4.43
N GLN A 333 21.42 -23.14 -3.36
CA GLN A 333 21.76 -24.14 -2.35
C GLN A 333 20.52 -24.58 -1.56
N PHE A 334 19.68 -23.63 -1.13
CA PHE A 334 18.42 -23.90 -0.45
C PHE A 334 17.49 -24.78 -1.30
N ARG A 335 17.37 -24.51 -2.60
CA ARG A 335 16.59 -25.35 -3.53
C ARG A 335 17.07 -26.81 -3.59
N GLN A 336 18.30 -27.12 -3.21
CA GLN A 336 18.79 -28.52 -3.18
C GLN A 336 18.50 -29.23 -1.85
N THR A 337 17.89 -28.55 -0.87
CA THR A 337 17.56 -29.13 0.43
C THR A 337 16.26 -29.93 0.37
N PRO A 338 16.07 -30.93 1.26
CA PRO A 338 14.78 -31.63 1.41
C PRO A 338 13.64 -30.68 1.80
N GLN A 339 13.94 -29.66 2.62
CA GLN A 339 13.00 -28.67 3.11
C GLN A 339 12.30 -27.91 1.96
N ALA A 340 13.01 -27.69 0.85
CA ALA A 340 12.49 -26.99 -0.33
C ALA A 340 11.25 -27.67 -0.94
N ASN A 341 11.02 -28.97 -0.73
CA ASN A 341 9.82 -29.68 -1.19
C ASN A 341 8.51 -29.15 -0.58
N HIS A 342 8.61 -28.49 0.57
CA HIS A 342 7.46 -27.96 1.31
C HIS A 342 7.16 -26.50 0.98
N VAL A 343 7.97 -25.86 0.13
CA VAL A 343 7.88 -24.43 -0.16
C VAL A 343 7.49 -24.20 -1.60
N ALA A 344 6.50 -23.33 -1.82
CA ALA A 344 6.23 -22.71 -3.11
C ALA A 344 6.40 -21.20 -2.99
N LEU A 345 7.02 -20.57 -3.99
CA LEU A 345 7.11 -19.11 -4.07
C LEU A 345 6.39 -18.57 -5.29
N THR A 346 5.75 -17.41 -5.16
CA THR A 346 5.02 -16.74 -6.25
C THR A 346 5.53 -15.34 -6.55
N TYR A 347 5.29 -14.88 -7.78
CA TYR A 347 5.75 -13.57 -8.28
C TYR A 347 4.91 -13.10 -9.48
N PRO A 348 4.72 -11.80 -9.74
CA PRO A 348 5.08 -10.64 -8.93
C PRO A 348 3.97 -10.30 -7.91
N ARG A 349 3.98 -9.10 -7.32
CA ARG A 349 2.87 -8.60 -6.49
C ARG A 349 1.63 -8.29 -7.35
N ILE A 350 0.46 -8.18 -6.72
CA ILE A 350 -0.84 -8.01 -7.39
C ILE A 350 -1.56 -6.79 -6.82
N LEU A 351 -2.18 -5.98 -7.66
CA LEU A 351 -2.90 -4.77 -7.28
C LEU A 351 -4.13 -5.12 -6.42
N LEU A 352 -4.27 -4.47 -5.27
CA LEU A 352 -5.35 -4.74 -4.31
C LEU A 352 -6.47 -3.71 -4.30
N ARG A 353 -6.18 -2.47 -4.72
CA ARG A 353 -7.12 -1.34 -4.69
C ARG A 353 -6.88 -0.42 -5.88
N ILE A 354 -7.95 0.18 -6.42
CA ILE A 354 -7.84 1.27 -7.40
C ILE A 354 -7.51 2.59 -6.68
N PRO A 355 -6.77 3.51 -7.29
CA PRO A 355 -6.51 4.80 -6.67
C PRO A 355 -7.78 5.61 -6.42
N TYR A 356 -7.80 6.40 -5.35
CA TYR A 356 -8.93 7.27 -5.03
C TYR A 356 -8.97 8.50 -5.95
N GLY A 357 -10.17 8.91 -6.34
CA GLY A 357 -10.41 10.06 -7.21
C GLY A 357 -11.79 10.03 -7.87
N GLU A 358 -12.22 11.17 -8.44
CA GLU A 358 -13.56 11.35 -9.02
C GLU A 358 -13.88 10.34 -10.14
N LYS A 359 -12.85 9.93 -10.90
CA LYS A 359 -12.99 8.96 -12.01
C LYS A 359 -12.92 7.50 -11.56
N HIS A 360 -12.62 7.26 -10.29
CA HIS A 360 -12.35 5.94 -9.71
C HIS A 360 -13.23 5.74 -8.47
N GLU A 361 -12.59 5.61 -7.31
CA GLU A 361 -13.25 5.53 -6.01
C GLU A 361 -13.27 6.94 -5.40
N GLU A 362 -14.44 7.59 -5.43
CA GLU A 362 -14.64 8.96 -4.95
C GLU A 362 -14.55 9.02 -3.42
N VAL A 363 -13.99 10.12 -2.90
CA VAL A 363 -13.91 10.42 -1.47
C VAL A 363 -14.95 11.47 -1.14
N ASP A 364 -15.88 11.16 -0.24
CA ASP A 364 -17.04 12.01 0.07
C ASP A 364 -16.66 13.21 0.96
N ALA A 365 -15.69 13.03 1.85
CA ALA A 365 -15.40 13.99 2.91
C ALA A 365 -14.71 15.27 2.40
N PHE A 366 -13.93 15.18 1.33
CA PHE A 366 -13.28 16.29 0.65
C PHE A 366 -12.84 15.89 -0.76
N ALA A 367 -12.67 16.88 -1.65
CA ALA A 367 -12.11 16.65 -2.97
C ALA A 367 -10.68 16.10 -2.82
N PHE A 368 -10.49 14.84 -3.20
CA PHE A 368 -9.22 14.14 -3.09
C PHE A 368 -8.93 13.39 -4.38
N GLU A 369 -7.72 13.59 -4.91
CA GLU A 369 -7.17 12.84 -6.03
C GLU A 369 -5.85 12.23 -5.58
N GLU A 370 -5.80 10.89 -5.46
CA GLU A 370 -4.58 10.18 -5.06
C GLU A 370 -3.46 10.43 -6.08
N PHE A 371 -3.81 10.49 -7.37
CA PHE A 371 -2.89 10.85 -8.45
C PHE A 371 -3.45 11.97 -9.33
N ARG A 372 -3.04 13.21 -9.06
CA ARG A 372 -3.34 14.35 -9.94
C ARG A 372 -2.61 14.30 -11.30
N HIS A 373 -1.53 13.53 -11.37
CA HIS A 373 -0.69 13.35 -12.56
C HIS A 373 -0.53 11.85 -12.86
N GLU A 374 0.59 11.46 -13.48
CA GLU A 374 0.94 10.06 -13.65
C GLU A 374 1.04 9.35 -12.29
N HIS A 375 0.45 8.17 -12.21
CA HIS A 375 0.56 7.31 -11.04
C HIS A 375 1.99 6.84 -10.88
N GLN A 376 2.45 6.73 -9.64
CA GLN A 376 3.77 6.18 -9.36
C GLN A 376 3.64 4.73 -8.94
N HIS A 377 4.44 3.88 -9.57
CA HIS A 377 4.41 2.42 -9.35
C HIS A 377 4.41 2.04 -7.87
N HIS A 378 5.29 2.63 -7.07
CA HIS A 378 5.45 2.29 -5.65
C HIS A 378 4.34 2.85 -4.76
N GLN A 379 3.54 3.81 -5.25
CA GLN A 379 2.43 4.42 -4.51
C GLN A 379 1.13 3.62 -4.70
N LEU A 380 1.04 2.75 -5.70
CA LEU A 380 -0.06 1.79 -5.84
C LEU A 380 -0.03 0.76 -4.71
N LEU A 381 -1.22 0.30 -4.30
CA LEU A 381 -1.35 -0.70 -3.24
C LEU A 381 -1.15 -2.12 -3.79
N TRP A 382 0.10 -2.58 -3.71
CA TRP A 382 0.50 -3.93 -4.12
C TRP A 382 0.40 -4.95 -2.99
N GLY A 383 -0.30 -6.05 -3.25
CA GLY A 383 -0.47 -7.20 -2.38
C GLY A 383 0.49 -8.34 -2.69
N ASN A 384 0.71 -9.17 -1.67
CA ASN A 384 1.56 -10.35 -1.76
C ASN A 384 0.87 -11.45 -2.61
N SER A 385 1.54 -11.96 -3.64
CA SER A 385 0.94 -12.96 -4.54
C SER A 385 0.73 -14.34 -3.93
N ALA A 386 1.28 -14.60 -2.74
CA ALA A 386 1.00 -15.83 -2.00
C ALA A 386 -0.50 -15.97 -1.70
N PHE A 387 -1.21 -14.86 -1.51
CA PHE A 387 -2.67 -14.86 -1.27
C PHE A 387 -3.45 -15.23 -2.53
N ALA A 388 -3.05 -14.72 -3.69
CA ALA A 388 -3.60 -15.19 -4.97
C ALA A 388 -3.33 -16.69 -5.21
N CYS A 389 -2.14 -17.16 -4.83
CA CYS A 389 -1.80 -18.58 -4.85
C CYS A 389 -2.71 -19.40 -3.91
N ALA A 390 -2.99 -18.87 -2.71
CA ALA A 390 -3.90 -19.49 -1.75
C ALA A 390 -5.27 -19.74 -2.37
N ARG A 391 -5.81 -18.78 -3.13
CA ARG A 391 -7.09 -18.94 -3.84
C ARG A 391 -7.07 -20.13 -4.79
N LEU A 392 -6.01 -20.26 -5.58
CA LEU A 392 -5.86 -21.38 -6.52
C LEU A 392 -5.70 -22.73 -5.78
N LEU A 393 -4.99 -22.76 -4.65
CA LEU A 393 -4.86 -23.97 -3.83
C LEU A 393 -6.18 -24.41 -3.24
N ILE A 394 -6.97 -23.46 -2.71
CA ILE A 394 -8.30 -23.73 -2.17
C ILE A 394 -9.23 -24.28 -3.25
N ARG A 395 -9.31 -23.62 -4.42
CA ARG A 395 -10.12 -24.10 -5.56
C ARG A 395 -9.73 -25.51 -5.99
N LYS A 396 -8.41 -25.78 -6.05
CA LYS A 396 -7.88 -27.10 -6.40
C LYS A 396 -8.28 -28.14 -5.36
N TYR A 397 -8.21 -27.80 -4.08
CA TYR A 397 -8.55 -28.70 -2.97
C TYR A 397 -10.02 -29.11 -2.98
N HIS A 398 -10.95 -28.14 -3.12
CA HIS A 398 -12.38 -28.43 -3.13
C HIS A 398 -12.91 -28.96 -4.47
N GLY A 399 -12.06 -29.08 -5.50
CA GLY A 399 -12.31 -29.90 -6.69
C GLY A 399 -13.53 -29.53 -7.53
N LYS A 400 -14.09 -28.31 -7.41
CA LYS A 400 -15.33 -27.96 -8.11
C LYS A 400 -15.17 -27.81 -9.64
N VAL A 401 -13.94 -27.68 -10.18
CA VAL A 401 -13.65 -27.54 -11.62
C VAL A 401 -12.24 -28.08 -11.95
N SER A 402 -11.97 -28.37 -13.24
CA SER A 402 -10.59 -28.46 -13.78
C SER A 402 -9.76 -27.27 -13.30
N PHE A 403 -8.50 -27.48 -12.92
CA PHE A 403 -7.62 -26.43 -12.36
C PHE A 403 -7.62 -25.18 -13.23
N ASP A 404 -8.39 -24.18 -12.81
CA ASP A 404 -8.42 -22.88 -13.47
C ASP A 404 -7.37 -21.99 -12.81
N ALA A 405 -6.29 -21.77 -13.55
CA ALA A 405 -5.18 -20.93 -13.16
C ALA A 405 -5.52 -19.43 -13.17
N HIS A 406 -6.72 -19.01 -13.57
CA HIS A 406 -7.10 -17.60 -13.66
C HIS A 406 -7.67 -17.06 -12.35
N ILE A 407 -7.26 -15.84 -12.04
CA ILE A 407 -7.89 -15.01 -11.01
C ILE A 407 -8.44 -13.78 -11.72
N THR A 408 -9.76 -13.65 -11.68
CA THR A 408 -10.54 -12.60 -12.31
C THR A 408 -11.02 -11.59 -11.27
N GLU A 409 -11.70 -10.54 -11.73
CA GLU A 409 -12.31 -9.52 -10.87
C GLU A 409 -11.30 -8.79 -9.99
N LEU A 410 -10.05 -8.69 -10.46
CA LEU A 410 -9.04 -7.85 -9.84
C LEU A 410 -9.35 -6.36 -10.10
N PRO A 411 -8.76 -5.45 -9.32
CA PRO A 411 -8.95 -4.02 -9.49
C PRO A 411 -8.70 -3.57 -10.94
N ALA A 412 -9.68 -2.86 -11.51
CA ALA A 412 -9.66 -2.41 -12.90
C ALA A 412 -9.26 -0.93 -12.99
N PHE A 413 -8.00 -0.61 -12.70
CA PHE A 413 -7.50 0.76 -12.73
C PHE A 413 -7.30 1.26 -14.17
N VAL A 414 -8.20 2.14 -14.64
CA VAL A 414 -8.11 2.78 -15.96
C VAL A 414 -7.44 4.14 -15.83
N TYR A 415 -6.38 4.41 -16.58
CA TYR A 415 -5.71 5.71 -16.59
C TYR A 415 -5.58 6.26 -18.00
N THR A 416 -5.37 7.56 -18.12
CA THR A 416 -5.14 8.23 -19.41
C THR A 416 -3.65 8.39 -19.66
N GLU A 417 -3.16 7.92 -20.80
CA GLU A 417 -1.79 8.12 -21.27
C GLU A 417 -1.83 8.81 -22.64
N GLY A 418 -1.46 10.09 -22.70
CA GLY A 418 -1.72 10.93 -23.86
C GLY A 418 -3.22 11.13 -24.09
N ASP A 419 -3.73 10.72 -25.25
CA ASP A 419 -5.16 10.79 -25.59
C ASP A 419 -5.88 9.43 -25.48
N GLU A 420 -5.19 8.37 -25.02
CA GLU A 420 -5.73 7.02 -24.93
C GLU A 420 -6.02 6.61 -23.48
N GLN A 421 -7.18 6.00 -23.27
CA GLN A 421 -7.48 5.30 -22.02
C GLN A 421 -6.89 3.90 -22.04
N LYS A 422 -6.15 3.55 -20.99
CA LYS A 422 -5.51 2.24 -20.83
C LYS A 422 -5.90 1.63 -19.50
N LEU A 423 -6.13 0.32 -19.50
CA LEU A 423 -6.31 -0.44 -18.28
C LEU A 423 -4.94 -0.90 -17.77
N HIS A 424 -4.60 -0.49 -16.56
CA HIS A 424 -3.39 -0.92 -15.87
C HIS A 424 -3.40 -2.43 -15.67
N ALA A 425 -2.22 -3.05 -15.74
CA ALA A 425 -2.07 -4.48 -15.48
C ALA A 425 -2.32 -4.78 -13.99
N CYS A 426 -2.96 -5.92 -13.68
CA CYS A 426 -3.25 -6.27 -12.29
C CYS A 426 -2.05 -6.81 -11.52
N GLY A 427 -1.05 -7.40 -12.19
CA GLY A 427 0.22 -7.71 -11.57
C GLY A 427 1.22 -6.58 -11.77
N GLU A 428 2.18 -6.51 -10.86
CA GLU A 428 3.18 -5.45 -10.77
C GLU A 428 3.94 -5.21 -12.09
N TYR A 429 4.17 -6.28 -12.86
CA TYR A 429 4.91 -6.23 -14.11
C TYR A 429 4.15 -6.96 -15.22
N LEU A 430 4.17 -6.37 -16.42
CA LEU A 430 3.80 -7.06 -17.66
C LEU A 430 4.96 -7.91 -18.16
N LEU A 431 5.03 -9.15 -17.69
CA LEU A 431 6.08 -10.10 -18.03
C LEU A 431 5.87 -10.71 -19.42
N SER A 432 6.94 -10.77 -20.21
CA SER A 432 6.97 -11.56 -21.45
C SER A 432 6.99 -13.06 -21.16
N GLU A 433 6.61 -13.87 -22.14
CA GLU A 433 6.65 -15.33 -22.03
C GLU A 433 8.05 -15.85 -21.68
N GLN A 434 9.10 -15.26 -22.26
CA GLN A 434 10.48 -15.63 -21.95
C GLN A 434 10.84 -15.34 -20.48
N GLN A 435 10.43 -14.18 -19.96
CA GLN A 435 10.63 -13.84 -18.54
C GLN A 435 9.87 -14.80 -17.62
N LEU A 436 8.62 -15.17 -17.97
CA LEU A 436 7.85 -16.16 -17.20
C LEU A 436 8.55 -17.53 -17.17
N ILE A 437 9.11 -17.98 -18.30
CA ILE A 437 9.89 -19.21 -18.39
C ILE A 437 11.15 -19.11 -17.52
N ASP A 438 11.87 -17.99 -17.56
CA ASP A 438 13.11 -17.82 -16.81
C ASP A 438 12.87 -17.73 -15.29
N ILE A 439 11.79 -17.06 -14.85
CA ILE A 439 11.35 -17.08 -13.45
C ILE A 439 11.01 -18.51 -13.02
N ARG A 440 10.34 -19.29 -13.87
CA ARG A 440 9.97 -20.67 -13.56
C ARG A 440 11.20 -21.59 -13.41
N LYS A 441 12.27 -21.36 -14.18
CA LYS A 441 13.55 -22.09 -14.00
C LYS A 441 14.20 -21.83 -12.64
N GLN A 442 13.89 -20.70 -12.02
CA GLN A 442 14.32 -20.40 -10.64
C GLN A 442 13.49 -21.11 -9.57
N GLY A 443 12.52 -21.95 -9.95
CA GLY A 443 11.63 -22.63 -9.00
C GLY A 443 10.52 -21.74 -8.45
N ILE A 444 10.26 -20.61 -9.10
CA ILE A 444 9.25 -19.64 -8.68
C ILE A 444 8.05 -19.75 -9.61
N SER A 445 6.85 -19.78 -9.06
CA SER A 445 5.58 -19.91 -9.78
C SER A 445 5.06 -18.53 -10.18
N PRO A 446 5.20 -18.09 -11.45
CA PRO A 446 4.89 -16.72 -11.80
C PRO A 446 3.43 -16.53 -12.24
N PHE A 447 2.86 -15.36 -11.94
CA PHE A 447 1.58 -14.90 -12.46
C PHE A 447 1.79 -13.99 -13.68
N ALA A 448 1.14 -14.34 -14.78
CA ALA A 448 1.06 -13.52 -15.97
C ALA A 448 -0.09 -12.51 -15.81
N SER A 449 0.21 -11.24 -16.11
CA SER A 449 -0.79 -10.19 -16.22
C SER A 449 -1.09 -9.89 -17.68
N PHE A 450 -2.32 -9.43 -17.95
CA PHE A 450 -2.77 -9.17 -19.31
C PHE A 450 -2.97 -7.68 -19.53
N ARG A 451 -2.68 -7.22 -20.75
CA ARG A 451 -3.12 -5.90 -21.19
C ARG A 451 -4.63 -5.90 -21.36
N ASN A 452 -5.30 -4.84 -20.93
CA ASN A 452 -6.74 -4.64 -21.12
C ASN A 452 -7.63 -5.75 -20.56
N LYS A 453 -7.19 -6.46 -19.51
CA LYS A 453 -8.04 -7.38 -18.74
C LYS A 453 -7.68 -7.27 -17.26
N ASN A 454 -8.70 -7.18 -16.42
CA ASN A 454 -8.54 -7.12 -14.97
C ASN A 454 -8.43 -8.53 -14.35
N SER A 455 -7.41 -9.26 -14.79
CA SER A 455 -7.17 -10.65 -14.40
C SER A 455 -5.69 -10.99 -14.45
N ILE A 456 -5.29 -12.00 -13.69
CA ILE A 456 -3.99 -12.66 -13.80
C ILE A 456 -4.19 -14.15 -14.02
N ARG A 457 -3.13 -14.83 -14.47
CA ARG A 457 -3.12 -16.28 -14.62
C ARG A 457 -1.81 -16.85 -14.10
N LEU A 458 -1.86 -17.92 -13.30
CA LEU A 458 -0.67 -18.67 -12.96
C LEU A 458 -0.06 -19.27 -14.25
N PHE A 459 1.23 -19.04 -14.48
CA PHE A 459 1.95 -19.54 -15.64
C PHE A 459 2.36 -21.00 -15.44
N GLY A 460 1.61 -21.89 -16.08
CA GLY A 460 1.73 -23.34 -15.95
C GLY A 460 0.43 -23.96 -15.44
N ASP A 461 0.45 -25.28 -15.30
CA ASP A 461 -0.76 -26.06 -14.96
C ASP A 461 -0.80 -26.53 -13.50
N GLU A 462 0.21 -26.14 -12.70
CA GLU A 462 0.31 -26.50 -11.29
C GLU A 462 1.26 -25.56 -10.53
N ILE A 463 1.00 -25.42 -9.22
CA ILE A 463 1.89 -24.79 -8.24
C ILE A 463 2.93 -25.84 -7.82
N LYS A 464 4.22 -25.49 -7.93
CA LYS A 464 5.33 -26.42 -7.70
C LYS A 464 6.15 -26.04 -6.47
N ALA A 465 6.80 -27.05 -5.90
CA ALA A 465 7.88 -26.84 -4.95
C ALA A 465 9.00 -26.05 -5.61
N VAL A 466 9.75 -25.28 -4.82
CA VAL A 466 10.85 -24.46 -5.35
C VAL A 466 12.02 -25.30 -5.86
N ASN A 467 12.11 -26.58 -5.50
CA ASN A 467 13.15 -27.50 -5.99
C ASN A 467 12.73 -28.34 -7.21
N ALA A 468 11.53 -28.11 -7.75
CA ALA A 468 10.98 -28.85 -8.89
C ALA A 468 11.56 -28.46 -10.25
#